data_AF-A0A960UZ12-F1
#
_entry.id   AF-A0A960UZ12-F1
#
_cell.length_a   1.000
_cell.length_b   1.000
_cell.length_c   1.000
_cell.angle_alpha   90.00
_cell.angle_beta   90.00
_cell.angle_gamma   90.00
#
_symmetry.space_group_name_H-M   'P 1'
#
loop_
_entity.id
_entity.type
_entity.pdbx_description
1 polymer ?
#
loop_
_entity_poly.entity_id
_entity_poly.type
_entity_poly.pdbx_seq_one_letter_code
_entity_poly.pdbx_strand_id
1 'polypeptide(L)'
;MHTSQKSRVIIRRASSRLVLLTAIVLLFSQCAVLSKDNRYLTAALDEDQVPESQTMRTLFYPLAVPTGLVAMLIDGILIHPLVSLPRAADDATFVFTEIDYMGVLEIIAFPMRLITYPVVLAGDWIFRITVPVDL
;
A
#
# COMPACT_ATOMS: atom_id res chain seq x y z
N MET A 1 -20.95 31.38 -37.47
CA MET A 1 -20.50 29.96 -37.43
C MET A 1 -19.20 29.70 -36.64
N HIS A 2 -18.64 30.64 -35.87
CA HIS A 2 -17.34 30.45 -35.18
C HIS A 2 -17.42 29.96 -33.71
N THR A 3 -18.60 29.92 -33.09
CA THR A 3 -18.78 29.62 -31.66
C THR A 3 -18.88 28.12 -31.34
N SER A 4 -19.22 27.26 -32.31
CA SER A 4 -19.42 25.82 -32.10
C SER A 4 -18.11 25.02 -31.95
N GLN A 5 -16.98 25.55 -32.44
CA GLN A 5 -15.70 24.82 -32.44
C GLN A 5 -14.96 24.91 -31.10
N LYS A 6 -15.04 26.03 -30.38
CA LYS A 6 -14.36 26.21 -29.08
C LYS A 6 -14.95 25.30 -27.99
N SER A 7 -16.26 25.05 -28.01
CA SER A 7 -16.95 24.26 -26.98
C SER A 7 -16.52 22.78 -26.99
N ARG A 8 -16.29 22.18 -28.18
CA ARG A 8 -15.86 20.78 -28.29
C ARG A 8 -14.47 20.51 -27.73
N VAL A 9 -13.56 21.49 -27.80
CA VAL A 9 -12.18 21.35 -27.29
C VAL A 9 -12.14 21.39 -25.77
N ILE A 10 -12.97 22.22 -25.14
CA ILE A 10 -13.07 22.32 -23.67
C ILE A 10 -13.67 21.02 -23.10
N ILE A 11 -14.72 20.51 -23.73
CA ILE A 11 -15.38 19.24 -23.32
C ILE A 11 -14.41 18.06 -23.45
N ARG A 12 -13.62 17.97 -24.53
CA ARG A 12 -12.59 16.92 -24.69
C ARG A 12 -11.46 17.01 -23.64
N ARG A 13 -11.06 18.22 -23.25
CA ARG A 13 -10.03 18.42 -22.21
C ARG A 13 -10.56 18.08 -20.81
N ALA A 14 -11.81 18.43 -20.53
CA ALA A 14 -12.47 18.07 -19.26
C ALA A 14 -12.70 16.56 -19.15
N SER A 15 -13.14 15.90 -20.23
CA SER A 15 -13.33 14.45 -20.24
C SER A 15 -12.01 13.68 -20.11
N SER A 16 -10.92 14.16 -20.72
CA SER A 16 -9.60 13.56 -20.56
C SER A 16 -9.08 13.66 -19.12
N ARG A 17 -9.31 14.78 -18.43
CA ARG A 17 -8.95 14.95 -17.02
C ARG A 17 -9.79 14.06 -16.10
N LEU A 18 -11.08 13.93 -16.40
CA LEU A 18 -11.98 13.07 -15.64
C LEU A 18 -11.56 11.60 -15.78
N VAL A 19 -11.28 11.14 -17.00
CA VAL A 19 -10.79 9.78 -17.27
C VAL A 19 -9.46 9.51 -16.57
N LEU A 20 -8.54 10.48 -16.56
CA LEU A 20 -7.28 10.36 -15.83
C LEU A 20 -7.51 10.23 -14.32
N LEU A 21 -8.38 11.05 -13.74
CA LEU A 21 -8.75 10.97 -12.32
C LEU A 21 -9.41 9.63 -11.98
N THR A 22 -10.34 9.16 -12.81
CA THR A 22 -10.99 7.85 -12.59
C THR A 22 -10.00 6.70 -12.72
N ALA A 23 -9.08 6.76 -13.68
CA ALA A 23 -8.01 5.76 -13.82
C ALA A 23 -7.07 5.76 -12.62
N ILE A 24 -6.69 6.93 -12.12
CA ILE A 24 -5.91 7.09 -10.89
C ILE A 24 -6.66 6.47 -9.70
N VAL A 25 -7.95 6.78 -9.52
CA VAL A 25 -8.77 6.21 -8.43
C VAL A 25 -8.89 4.69 -8.53
N LEU A 26 -9.04 4.13 -9.74
CA LEU A 26 -9.10 2.68 -9.97
C LEU A 26 -7.75 1.97 -9.74
N LEU A 27 -6.63 2.66 -9.97
CA LEU A 27 -5.30 2.15 -9.65
C LEU A 27 -5.06 2.15 -8.12
N PHE A 28 -5.61 3.15 -7.42
CA PHE A 28 -5.55 3.22 -5.96
C PHE A 28 -6.59 2.34 -5.25
N SER A 29 -7.67 1.90 -5.92
CA SER A 29 -8.69 1.04 -5.30
C SER A 29 -8.23 -0.39 -5.03
N GLN A 30 -7.14 -0.83 -5.67
CA GLN A 30 -6.49 -2.12 -5.41
C GLN A 30 -5.18 -1.99 -4.61
N CYS A 31 -4.89 -0.79 -4.07
CA CYS A 31 -3.72 -0.55 -3.27
C CYS A 31 -3.99 -1.00 -1.82
N ALA A 32 -3.03 -1.70 -1.20
CA ALA A 32 -3.16 -2.30 0.14
C ALA A 32 -3.60 -1.30 1.24
N VAL A 33 -3.35 0.00 1.04
CA VAL A 33 -3.78 1.11 1.91
C VAL A 33 -5.32 1.24 2.02
N LEU A 34 -6.06 0.71 1.04
CA LEU A 34 -7.52 0.77 1.00
C LEU A 34 -8.21 -0.48 1.55
N SER A 35 -7.46 -1.56 1.83
CA SER A 35 -8.03 -2.76 2.46
C SER A 35 -8.33 -2.49 3.93
N LYS A 36 -9.54 -2.85 4.38
CA LYS A 36 -10.01 -2.62 5.75
C LYS A 36 -9.23 -3.44 6.77
N ASP A 37 -8.74 -4.62 6.35
CA ASP A 37 -8.04 -5.57 7.21
C ASP A 37 -6.60 -5.14 7.54
N ASN A 38 -6.08 -4.16 6.82
CA ASN A 38 -4.69 -3.70 6.96
C ASN A 38 -4.57 -2.31 7.60
N ARG A 39 -5.67 -1.80 8.17
CA ARG A 39 -5.79 -0.46 8.76
C ARG A 39 -5.78 -0.50 10.29
N TYR A 40 -4.58 -0.52 10.87
CA TYR A 40 -4.40 -0.60 12.33
C TYR A 40 -4.92 0.66 13.05
N LEU A 41 -4.57 1.86 12.55
CA LEU A 41 -5.01 3.11 13.19
C LEU A 41 -6.48 3.41 12.93
N THR A 42 -6.96 3.07 11.74
CA THR A 42 -8.36 3.36 11.38
C THR A 42 -9.33 2.44 12.13
N ALA A 43 -8.95 1.17 12.34
CA ALA A 43 -9.71 0.24 13.19
C ALA A 43 -9.73 0.69 14.66
N ALA A 44 -8.58 1.12 15.20
CA ALA A 44 -8.51 1.64 16.57
C ALA A 44 -9.35 2.91 16.75
N LEU A 45 -9.44 3.78 15.73
CA LEU A 45 -10.29 4.97 15.77
C LEU A 45 -11.78 4.62 15.70
N ASP A 46 -12.15 3.63 14.88
CA ASP A 46 -13.52 3.12 14.80
C ASP A 46 -13.97 2.44 16.11
N GLU A 47 -13.05 1.83 16.86
CA GLU A 47 -13.34 1.14 18.12
C GLU A 47 -13.54 2.12 19.30
N ASP A 48 -12.82 3.24 19.31
CA ASP A 48 -12.78 4.17 20.45
C ASP A 48 -13.66 5.43 20.25
N GLN A 49 -13.96 5.83 19.00
CA GLN A 49 -14.66 7.10 18.70
C GLN A 49 -16.11 6.95 18.21
N VAL A 50 -16.71 5.76 18.20
CA VAL A 50 -18.08 5.60 17.72
C VAL A 50 -19.09 5.78 18.87
N PRO A 51 -19.77 6.95 18.99
CA PRO A 51 -20.88 7.09 19.92
C PRO A 51 -22.05 6.21 19.47
N GLU A 52 -22.66 5.47 20.41
CA GLU A 52 -23.76 4.53 20.15
C GLU A 52 -25.01 5.20 19.54
N SER A 53 -25.16 6.52 19.69
CA SER A 53 -26.31 7.25 19.14
C SER A 53 -26.04 7.78 17.71
N GLN A 54 -26.97 7.47 16.80
CA GLN A 54 -26.92 7.86 15.37
C GLN A 54 -26.79 9.38 15.17
N THR A 55 -27.38 10.18 16.05
CA THR A 55 -27.35 11.65 16.03
C THR A 55 -26.00 12.23 16.44
N MET A 56 -25.28 11.58 17.36
CA MET A 56 -23.92 11.99 17.70
C MET A 56 -22.94 11.61 16.59
N ARG A 57 -23.12 10.45 15.96
CA ARG A 57 -22.33 10.03 14.80
C ARG A 57 -22.31 11.07 13.68
N THR A 58 -23.45 11.69 13.38
CA THR A 58 -23.52 12.71 12.33
C THR A 58 -22.85 14.04 12.68
N LEU A 59 -22.86 14.41 13.96
CA LEU A 59 -22.12 15.59 14.44
C LEU A 59 -20.60 15.37 14.45
N PHE A 60 -20.15 14.12 14.60
CA PHE A 60 -18.74 13.76 14.59
C PHE A 60 -18.15 13.55 13.19
N TYR A 61 -18.96 13.27 12.15
CA TYR A 61 -18.48 13.12 10.77
C TYR A 61 -17.48 14.17 10.27
N PRO A 62 -17.68 15.49 10.46
CA PRO A 62 -16.72 16.49 9.97
C PRO A 62 -15.33 16.40 10.61
N LEU A 63 -15.19 15.76 11.77
CA LEU A 63 -13.91 15.49 12.44
C LEU A 63 -13.42 14.06 12.18
N ALA A 64 -14.32 13.09 12.09
CA ALA A 64 -14.01 11.68 11.84
C ALA A 64 -13.47 11.44 10.42
N VAL A 65 -14.00 12.13 9.42
CA VAL A 65 -13.54 12.00 8.03
C VAL A 65 -12.08 12.42 7.85
N PRO A 66 -11.63 13.62 8.27
CA PRO A 66 -10.24 14.00 8.12
C PRO A 66 -9.29 13.16 8.98
N THR A 67 -9.69 12.78 10.20
CA THR A 67 -8.87 11.92 11.07
C THR A 67 -8.71 10.51 10.50
N GLY A 68 -9.77 9.91 9.97
CA GLY A 68 -9.68 8.63 9.25
C GLY A 68 -8.81 8.71 7.99
N LEU A 69 -8.79 9.85 7.29
CA LEU A 69 -7.95 10.07 6.11
C LEU A 69 -6.47 10.19 6.47
N VAL A 70 -6.15 10.87 7.57
CA VAL A 70 -4.79 10.94 8.13
C VAL A 70 -4.34 9.57 8.63
N ALA A 71 -5.19 8.85 9.36
CA ALA A 71 -4.90 7.50 9.83
C ALA A 71 -4.61 6.56 8.67
N MET A 72 -5.40 6.61 7.60
CA MET A 72 -5.17 5.84 6.38
C MET A 72 -3.84 6.17 5.70
N LEU A 73 -3.45 7.45 5.64
CA LEU A 73 -2.15 7.85 5.08
C LEU A 73 -0.98 7.32 5.92
N ILE A 74 -1.11 7.39 7.25
CA ILE A 74 -0.09 6.88 8.17
C ILE A 74 0.00 5.35 8.07
N ASP A 75 -1.14 4.66 8.03
CA ASP A 75 -1.20 3.21 7.87
C ASP A 75 -0.47 2.78 6.57
N GLY A 76 -0.73 3.46 5.46
CA GLY A 76 -0.15 3.10 4.16
C GLY A 76 1.32 3.48 3.96
N ILE A 77 1.76 4.62 4.50
CA ILE A 77 3.11 5.14 4.26
C ILE A 77 4.10 4.67 5.33
N LEU A 78 3.66 4.56 6.58
CA LEU A 78 4.53 4.26 7.71
C LEU A 78 4.33 2.85 8.20
N ILE A 79 3.10 2.46 8.54
CA ILE A 79 2.88 1.20 9.27
C ILE A 79 3.04 -0.01 8.36
N HIS A 80 2.42 0.00 7.18
CA HIS A 80 2.47 -1.15 6.27
C HIS A 80 3.91 -1.50 5.82
N PRO A 81 4.77 -0.54 5.42
CA PRO A 81 6.17 -0.85 5.11
C PRO A 81 6.98 -1.33 6.32
N LEU A 82 6.66 -0.85 7.53
CA LEU A 82 7.39 -1.22 8.74
C LEU A 82 7.05 -2.65 9.20
N VAL A 83 5.77 -3.02 9.11
CA VAL A 83 5.25 -4.34 9.50
C VAL A 83 5.65 -5.42 8.48
N SER A 84 5.78 -5.07 7.21
CA SER A 84 6.19 -6.01 6.16
C SER A 84 7.69 -6.32 6.17
N LEU A 85 8.53 -5.42 6.68
CA LEU A 85 9.99 -5.57 6.71
C LEU A 85 10.49 -6.83 7.45
N PRO A 86 10.05 -7.16 8.69
CA PRO A 86 10.52 -8.35 9.37
C PRO A 86 10.15 -9.63 8.64
N ARG A 87 8.95 -9.71 8.04
CA ARG A 87 8.54 -10.87 7.24
C ARG A 87 9.38 -11.04 5.98
N ALA A 88 9.68 -9.93 5.30
CA ALA A 88 10.57 -9.96 4.13
C ALA A 88 12.01 -10.35 4.48
N ALA A 89 12.48 -9.97 5.69
CA ALA A 89 13.77 -10.40 6.20
C ALA A 89 13.79 -11.89 6.50
N ASP A 90 12.76 -12.41 7.17
CA ASP A 90 12.62 -13.84 7.45
C ASP A 90 12.60 -14.65 6.16
N ASP A 91 11.81 -14.25 5.17
CA ASP A 91 11.79 -14.92 3.86
C ASP A 91 13.16 -14.84 3.19
N ALA A 92 13.80 -13.67 3.13
CA ALA A 92 15.11 -13.53 2.50
C ALA A 92 16.20 -14.42 3.12
N THR A 93 16.02 -14.91 4.35
CA THR A 93 16.93 -15.91 4.94
C THR A 93 16.96 -17.24 4.21
N PHE A 94 15.97 -17.56 3.35
CA PHE A 94 15.95 -18.77 2.52
C PHE A 94 17.23 -18.93 1.69
N VAL A 95 17.83 -17.80 1.28
CA VAL A 95 19.08 -17.75 0.51
C VAL A 95 20.23 -18.45 1.26
N PHE A 96 20.16 -18.48 2.59
CA PHE A 96 21.13 -19.13 3.45
C PHE A 96 20.71 -20.53 3.92
N THR A 97 19.41 -20.78 4.09
CA THR A 97 18.92 -21.99 4.77
C THR A 97 18.46 -23.11 3.86
N GLU A 98 18.05 -22.81 2.62
CA GLU A 98 17.32 -23.79 1.80
C GLU A 98 18.19 -24.55 0.80
N ILE A 99 19.39 -24.02 0.52
CA ILE A 99 20.38 -24.69 -0.33
C ILE A 99 21.51 -25.15 0.59
N ASP A 100 21.67 -26.45 0.79
CA ASP A 100 22.77 -26.98 1.60
C ASP A 100 23.86 -27.52 0.65
N TYR A 101 25.05 -26.91 0.69
CA TYR A 101 26.19 -27.33 -0.11
C TYR A 101 27.16 -28.11 0.77
N MET A 102 27.60 -29.29 0.33
CA MET A 102 28.55 -30.08 1.09
C MET A 102 29.94 -29.42 1.12
N GLY A 103 30.41 -29.05 2.32
CA GLY A 103 31.81 -28.71 2.60
C GLY A 103 32.32 -27.44 1.91
N VAL A 104 33.38 -27.55 1.09
CA VAL A 104 34.11 -26.40 0.53
C VAL A 104 33.25 -25.53 -0.40
N LEU A 105 32.24 -26.12 -1.05
CA LEU A 105 31.33 -25.36 -1.93
C LEU A 105 30.49 -24.34 -1.16
N GLU A 106 30.21 -24.58 0.12
CA GLU A 106 29.50 -23.62 0.97
C GLU A 106 30.32 -22.34 1.19
N ILE A 107 31.62 -22.49 1.43
CA ILE A 107 32.56 -21.36 1.61
C ILE A 107 32.65 -20.54 0.32
N ILE A 108 32.66 -21.20 -0.84
CA ILE A 108 32.71 -20.54 -2.15
C ILE A 108 31.38 -19.86 -2.50
N ALA A 109 30.25 -20.45 -2.11
CA ALA A 109 28.91 -19.91 -2.38
C ALA A 109 28.50 -18.79 -1.42
N PHE A 110 29.11 -18.69 -0.23
CA PHE A 110 28.81 -17.66 0.76
C PHE A 110 28.83 -16.21 0.24
N PRO A 111 29.85 -15.73 -0.50
CA PRO A 111 29.84 -14.37 -1.04
C PRO A 111 28.68 -14.13 -2.02
N MET A 112 28.28 -15.14 -2.79
CA MET A 112 27.12 -15.02 -3.68
C MET A 112 25.83 -14.84 -2.85
N ARG A 113 25.65 -15.62 -1.78
CA ARG A 113 24.50 -15.48 -0.87
C ARG A 113 24.43 -14.11 -0.21
N LEU A 114 25.57 -13.58 0.22
CA LEU A 114 25.67 -12.25 0.82
C LEU A 114 25.24 -11.14 -0.15
N ILE A 115 25.50 -11.31 -1.44
CA ILE A 115 25.07 -10.39 -2.50
C ILE A 115 23.60 -10.58 -2.84
N THR A 116 23.12 -11.83 -2.90
CA THR A 116 21.73 -12.14 -3.26
C THR A 116 20.74 -11.77 -2.16
N TYR A 117 21.11 -11.90 -0.88
CA TYR A 117 20.25 -11.57 0.26
C TYR A 117 19.60 -10.18 0.20
N PRO A 118 20.35 -9.06 0.08
CA PRO A 118 19.74 -7.73 0.03
C PRO A 118 18.86 -7.53 -1.22
N VAL A 119 19.15 -8.22 -2.32
CA VAL A 119 18.34 -8.17 -3.55
C VAL A 119 16.99 -8.85 -3.34
N VAL A 120 17.00 -10.03 -2.73
CA VAL A 120 15.79 -10.79 -2.40
C VAL A 120 14.96 -10.04 -1.36
N LEU A 121 15.60 -9.54 -0.30
CA LEU A 121 14.94 -8.72 0.72
C LEU A 121 14.25 -7.50 0.13
N ALA A 122 14.96 -6.72 -0.70
CA ALA A 122 14.39 -5.54 -1.32
C ALA A 122 13.25 -5.89 -2.29
N GLY A 123 13.41 -6.96 -3.06
CA GLY A 123 12.38 -7.45 -3.98
C GLY A 123 11.10 -7.86 -3.24
N ASP A 124 11.23 -8.68 -2.20
CA ASP A 124 10.09 -9.15 -1.41
C ASP A 124 9.42 -8.01 -0.61
N TRP A 125 10.22 -7.13 -0.02
CA TRP A 125 9.70 -5.96 0.70
C TRP A 125 8.90 -5.03 -0.22
N ILE A 126 9.43 -4.71 -1.41
CA ILE A 126 8.72 -3.89 -2.42
C ILE A 126 7.47 -4.62 -2.91
N PHE A 127 7.55 -5.92 -3.17
CA PHE A 127 6.41 -6.72 -3.59
C PHE A 127 5.28 -6.66 -2.56
N ARG A 128 5.58 -6.81 -1.27
CA ARG A 128 4.59 -6.73 -0.18
C ARG A 128 4.04 -5.33 0.06
N ILE A 129 4.80 -4.28 -0.26
CA ILE A 129 4.29 -2.90 -0.27
C ILE A 129 3.32 -2.69 -1.43
N THR A 130 3.58 -3.31 -2.57
CA THR A 130 2.86 -3.05 -3.83
C THR A 130 1.61 -3.93 -4.00
N VAL A 131 1.68 -5.19 -3.57
CA VAL A 131 0.61 -6.18 -3.76
C VAL A 131 -0.11 -6.41 -2.43
N PRO A 132 -1.46 -6.41 -2.39
CA PRO A 132 -2.22 -6.77 -1.20
C PRO A 132 -1.91 -8.24 -0.84
N VAL A 133 -1.32 -8.43 0.33
CA VAL A 133 -0.84 -9.74 0.82
C VAL A 133 -1.98 -10.45 1.53
N ASP A 134 -2.91 -11.02 0.76
CA ASP A 134 -3.96 -11.93 1.22
C ASP A 134 -3.99 -13.24 0.37
N LEU A 135 -2.81 -13.83 0.13
CA LEU A 135 -2.65 -15.20 -0.39
C LEU A 135 -1.61 -15.95 0.43
#